data_AF-F7M3R8-F1
#
_entry.id   AF-F7M3R8-F1
#
_cell.length_a   1.000
_cell.length_b   1.000
_cell.length_c   1.000
_cell.angle_alpha   90.00
_cell.angle_beta   90.00
_cell.angle_gamma   90.00
#
_symmetry.space_group_name_H-M   'P 1'
#
loop_
_entity.id
_entity.type
_entity.pdbx_description
1 polymer ?
#
loop_
_entity_poly.entity_id
_entity_poly.type
_entity_poly.pdbx_seq_one_letter_code
_entity_poly.pdbx_strand_id
1 'polypeptide(L)'
;MNKSCLIGFLMCSAFSLVVQAATDGAHITKTISQIERKKGIKRTIQYRPDGNDFVCVNGKNRYTRALYGGITDFRIETSDRPVFAAYKPKDSKHICFRLQCGNQSIALDSLKFCEARYRAGRRTYRLTDPLYREVTKRV
;
A
#
# COMPACT_ATOMS: atom_id res chain seq x y z
N MET A 1 -20.23 56.61 36.22
CA MET A 1 -18.79 56.51 36.49
C MET A 1 -18.13 55.86 35.27
N ASN A 2 -17.61 56.60 34.28
CA ASN A 2 -16.23 57.14 34.14
C ASN A 2 -15.14 56.05 34.34
N LYS A 3 -14.06 55.92 33.57
CA LYS A 3 -13.51 56.45 32.30
C LYS A 3 -12.32 55.50 31.99
N SER A 4 -12.06 55.23 30.71
CA SER A 4 -10.74 55.07 30.07
C SER A 4 -9.58 54.34 30.79
N CYS A 5 -9.04 53.28 30.16
CA CYS A 5 -7.60 52.94 30.25
C CYS A 5 -7.16 52.45 28.87
N LEU A 6 -6.86 53.37 27.96
CA LEU A 6 -5.52 53.86 27.59
C LEU A 6 -4.65 52.82 26.86
N ILE A 7 -4.48 53.11 25.57
CA ILE A 7 -3.55 52.53 24.62
C ILE A 7 -2.11 52.59 25.17
N GLY A 8 -1.42 51.45 25.11
CA GLY A 8 0.03 51.36 25.26
C GLY A 8 0.61 50.62 24.06
N PHE A 9 0.85 51.34 22.96
CA PHE A 9 1.83 50.94 21.95
C PHE A 9 3.22 51.12 22.59
N LEU A 10 3.91 50.02 22.91
CA LEU A 10 5.35 50.07 23.18
C LEU A 10 6.10 49.38 22.03
N MET A 11 6.94 50.20 21.41
CA MET A 11 7.73 49.94 20.22
C MET A 11 8.80 48.87 20.41
N CYS A 12 8.90 47.99 19.40
CA CYS A 12 10.10 47.55 18.70
C CYS A 12 11.39 47.34 19.53
N SER A 13 11.81 46.08 19.69
CA SER A 13 13.19 45.69 19.40
C SER A 13 13.27 44.20 19.11
N ALA A 14 13.98 43.88 18.04
CA ALA A 14 14.10 42.56 17.45
C ALA A 14 14.78 41.59 18.41
N PHE A 15 14.02 40.63 18.95
CA PHE A 15 14.60 39.34 19.31
C PHE A 15 14.69 38.52 18.03
N SER A 16 15.85 38.59 17.39
CA SER A 16 16.26 37.62 16.38
C SER A 16 15.99 36.22 16.91
N LEU A 17 15.01 35.52 16.31
CA LEU A 17 14.97 34.07 16.39
C LEU A 17 16.27 33.60 15.74
N VAL A 18 17.24 33.24 16.56
CA VAL A 18 18.31 32.35 16.11
C VAL A 18 17.61 31.04 15.77
N VAL A 19 17.33 30.84 14.48
CA VAL A 19 17.09 29.52 13.92
C VAL A 19 18.37 28.74 14.16
N GLN A 20 18.42 27.97 15.25
CA GLN A 20 19.35 26.86 15.34
C GLN A 20 18.86 25.79 14.37
N ALA A 21 19.30 25.93 13.12
CA ALA A 21 19.35 24.82 12.19
C ALA A 21 20.30 23.78 12.80
N ALA A 22 19.75 22.84 13.57
CA ALA A 22 20.45 21.64 13.97
C ALA A 22 20.68 20.81 12.69
N THR A 23 21.86 21.00 12.12
CA THR A 23 22.36 20.36 10.91
C THR A 23 22.45 18.84 11.12
N ASP A 24 21.61 18.10 10.39
CA ASP A 24 21.78 16.79 9.73
C ASP A 24 22.43 15.57 10.42
N GLY A 25 23.09 15.68 11.57
CA GLY A 25 23.78 14.56 12.24
C GLY A 25 22.87 13.66 13.08
N ALA A 26 21.81 14.21 13.68
CA ALA A 26 20.91 13.47 14.57
C ALA A 26 19.97 12.51 13.82
N HIS A 27 19.71 12.77 12.54
CA HIS A 27 18.88 11.92 11.69
C HIS A 27 19.64 10.66 11.23
N ILE A 28 20.90 10.82 10.83
CA ILE A 28 21.75 9.74 10.30
C ILE A 28 22.04 8.68 11.38
N THR A 29 22.35 9.08 12.62
CA THR A 29 22.68 8.15 13.72
C THR A 29 21.49 7.29 14.15
N LYS A 30 20.26 7.84 14.09
CA LYS A 30 19.02 7.05 14.33
C LYS A 30 18.79 6.03 13.22
N THR A 31 19.14 6.34 11.98
CA THR A 31 19.02 5.40 10.85
C THR A 31 19.97 4.21 10.99
N ILE A 32 21.24 4.43 11.33
CA ILE A 32 22.25 3.36 11.46
C ILE A 32 21.89 2.41 12.60
N SER A 33 21.57 2.94 13.78
CA SER A 33 21.16 2.12 14.95
C SER A 33 19.87 1.32 14.71
N GLN A 34 18.90 1.86 13.96
CA GLN A 34 17.70 1.13 13.54
C GLN A 34 17.99 0.04 12.50
N ILE A 35 18.93 0.29 11.57
CA ILE A 35 19.37 -0.70 10.59
C ILE A 35 20.08 -1.86 11.29
N GLU A 36 20.94 -1.55 12.26
CA GLU A 36 21.66 -2.54 13.07
C GLU A 36 20.72 -3.38 13.93
N ARG A 37 19.70 -2.77 14.56
CA ARG A 37 18.63 -3.49 15.26
C ARG A 37 17.85 -4.45 14.34
N LYS A 38 17.86 -4.21 13.02
CA LYS A 38 17.21 -5.07 12.01
C LYS A 38 18.17 -6.10 11.39
N LYS A 39 19.47 -6.07 11.70
CA LYS A 39 20.40 -7.13 11.30
C LYS A 39 20.05 -8.39 12.10
N GLY A 40 19.77 -9.50 11.40
CA GLY A 40 19.37 -10.77 12.03
C GLY A 40 17.88 -11.10 11.97
N ILE A 41 17.00 -10.15 11.59
CA ILE A 41 15.59 -10.47 11.35
C ILE A 41 15.47 -11.28 10.05
N LYS A 42 15.17 -12.58 10.18
CA LYS A 42 14.90 -13.47 9.05
C LYS A 42 13.66 -12.95 8.29
N ARG A 43 13.86 -12.49 7.06
CA ARG A 43 12.77 -12.09 6.16
C ARG A 43 12.37 -13.28 5.30
N THR A 44 11.07 -13.50 5.16
CA THR A 44 10.54 -14.47 4.21
C THR A 44 10.46 -13.83 2.83
N ILE A 45 11.02 -14.49 1.81
CA ILE A 45 10.85 -14.09 0.43
C ILE A 45 9.42 -14.45 0.01
N GLN A 46 8.61 -13.43 -0.28
CA GLN A 46 7.19 -13.61 -0.62
C GLN A 46 6.95 -13.85 -2.11
N TYR A 47 7.86 -13.39 -2.97
CA TYR A 47 7.77 -13.52 -4.42
C TYR A 47 8.96 -14.32 -4.94
N ARG A 48 8.67 -15.35 -5.73
CA ARG A 48 9.70 -16.17 -6.38
C ARG A 48 9.55 -16.10 -7.90
N PRO A 49 10.65 -16.16 -8.66
CA PRO A 49 10.57 -16.35 -10.10
C PRO A 49 10.05 -17.76 -10.41
N ASP A 50 9.27 -17.87 -11.49
CA ASP A 50 8.85 -19.13 -12.09
C ASP A 50 8.69 -18.90 -13.60
N GLY A 51 9.68 -19.34 -14.37
CA GLY A 51 9.82 -18.95 -15.78
C GLY A 51 9.87 -17.42 -15.93
N ASN A 52 8.94 -16.87 -16.71
CA ASN A 52 8.82 -15.43 -16.95
C ASN A 52 7.88 -14.71 -15.96
N ASP A 53 7.42 -15.41 -14.92
CA ASP A 53 6.42 -14.92 -14.00
C ASP A 53 7.02 -14.64 -12.63
N PHE A 54 6.49 -13.62 -11.95
CA PHE A 54 6.65 -13.46 -10.51
C PHE A 54 5.48 -14.10 -9.79
N VAL A 55 5.75 -15.10 -8.95
CA VAL A 55 4.75 -15.91 -8.28
C VAL A 55 4.71 -15.61 -6.79
N CYS A 56 3.51 -15.45 -6.25
CA CYS A 56 3.23 -15.41 -4.83
C CYS A 56 2.14 -16.43 -4.48
N VAL A 57 2.39 -17.26 -3.47
CA VAL A 57 1.41 -18.24 -2.97
C VAL A 57 0.88 -17.74 -1.64
N ASN A 58 -0.44 -17.63 -1.53
CA ASN A 58 -1.18 -17.19 -0.35
C ASN A 58 -0.73 -15.84 0.22
N GLY A 59 -0.23 -14.95 -0.63
CA GLY A 59 0.15 -13.60 -0.23
C GLY A 59 -1.02 -12.80 0.33
N LYS A 60 -0.70 -11.80 1.14
CA LYS A 60 -1.68 -10.98 1.87
C LYS A 60 -1.59 -9.49 1.55
N ASN A 61 -0.64 -9.08 0.70
CA ASN A 61 -0.45 -7.68 0.38
C ASN A 61 -1.47 -7.25 -0.68
N ARG A 62 -1.89 -5.98 -0.57
CA ARG A 62 -2.83 -5.34 -1.50
C ARG A 62 -2.11 -4.35 -2.38
N TYR A 63 -2.60 -4.19 -3.62
CA TYR A 63 -2.13 -3.16 -4.57
C TYR A 63 -0.61 -3.23 -4.80
N THR A 64 -0.11 -4.43 -5.04
CA THR A 64 1.32 -4.73 -5.15
C THR A 64 1.86 -4.54 -6.56
N ARG A 65 1.00 -4.49 -7.58
CA ARG A 65 1.37 -4.29 -8.99
C ARG A 65 0.34 -3.45 -9.72
N ALA A 66 0.78 -2.32 -10.28
CA ALA A 66 -0.01 -1.49 -11.17
C ALA A 66 -0.03 -2.05 -12.60
N LEU A 67 -1.20 -2.00 -13.22
CA LEU A 67 -1.43 -2.26 -14.64
C LEU A 67 -1.84 -0.94 -15.31
N TYR A 68 -0.95 -0.39 -16.12
CA TYR A 68 -1.20 0.81 -16.91
C TYR A 68 -1.77 0.41 -18.27
N GLY A 69 -2.87 1.06 -18.66
CA GLY A 69 -3.52 0.83 -19.96
C GLY A 69 -3.35 1.98 -20.95
N GLY A 70 -2.80 3.11 -20.53
CA GLY A 70 -2.66 4.32 -21.36
C GLY A 70 -1.72 5.34 -20.72
N ILE A 71 -1.74 6.56 -21.24
CA ILE A 71 -0.84 7.66 -20.83
C ILE A 71 -1.35 8.49 -19.65
N THR A 72 -2.58 8.23 -19.18
CA THR A 72 -3.17 8.95 -18.05
C THR A 72 -2.68 8.40 -16.71
N ASP A 73 -3.02 9.09 -15.62
CA ASP A 73 -2.74 8.65 -14.26
C ASP A 73 -3.54 7.40 -13.81
N PHE A 74 -4.56 7.04 -14.59
CA PHE A 74 -5.44 5.91 -14.35
C PHE A 74 -4.71 4.58 -14.50
N ARG A 75 -4.96 3.67 -13.56
CA ARG A 75 -4.38 2.31 -13.57
C ARG A 75 -5.21 1.36 -12.73
N ILE A 76 -5.06 0.07 -13.02
CA ILE A 76 -5.59 -0.99 -12.16
C ILE A 76 -4.48 -1.47 -11.25
N GLU A 77 -4.63 -1.26 -9.94
CA GLU A 77 -3.76 -1.85 -8.94
C GLU A 77 -4.24 -3.26 -8.62
N THR A 78 -3.34 -4.24 -8.72
CA THR A 78 -3.62 -5.66 -8.46
C THR A 78 -2.96 -6.10 -7.15
N SER A 79 -3.51 -7.13 -6.49
CA SER A 79 -3.05 -7.59 -5.17
C SER A 79 -2.50 -9.02 -5.21
N ASP A 80 -2.07 -9.58 -4.08
CA ASP A 80 -1.69 -11.00 -3.97
C ASP A 80 -2.89 -11.95 -3.94
N ARG A 81 -4.07 -11.38 -3.73
CA ARG A 81 -5.38 -12.01 -3.83
C ARG A 81 -6.24 -11.25 -4.84
N PRO A 82 -7.35 -11.80 -5.35
CA PRO A 82 -8.18 -11.18 -6.38
C PRO A 82 -8.99 -9.96 -5.86
N VAL A 83 -8.25 -8.95 -5.41
CA VAL A 83 -8.69 -7.65 -4.94
C VAL A 83 -7.94 -6.61 -5.76
N PHE A 84 -8.67 -5.63 -6.27
CA PHE A 84 -8.15 -4.64 -7.18
C PHE A 84 -8.50 -3.24 -6.70
N ALA A 85 -7.76 -2.25 -7.15
CA ALA A 85 -8.22 -0.87 -7.10
C ALA A 85 -8.18 -0.26 -8.50
N ALA A 86 -9.26 0.38 -8.91
CA ALA A 86 -9.20 1.35 -9.99
C ALA A 86 -8.64 2.63 -9.40
N TYR A 87 -7.36 2.91 -9.66
CA TYR A 87 -6.70 4.10 -9.16
C TYR A 87 -6.96 5.27 -10.09
N LYS A 88 -7.41 6.37 -9.50
CA LYS A 88 -7.43 7.72 -10.06
C LYS A 88 -7.18 8.69 -8.90
N PRO A 89 -6.35 9.73 -9.06
CA PRO A 89 -6.14 10.73 -8.01
C PRO A 89 -7.47 11.27 -7.48
N LYS A 90 -7.63 11.26 -6.16
CA LYS A 90 -8.85 11.70 -5.43
C LYS A 90 -10.12 10.87 -5.68
N ASP A 91 -10.10 9.88 -6.57
CA ASP A 91 -11.28 9.08 -6.93
C ASP A 91 -10.94 7.59 -7.18
N SER A 92 -10.25 6.96 -6.22
CA SER A 92 -9.90 5.55 -6.33
C SER A 92 -11.04 4.64 -5.83
N LYS A 93 -11.27 3.52 -6.52
CA LYS A 93 -12.33 2.55 -6.18
C LYS A 93 -11.74 1.21 -5.79
N HIS A 94 -12.28 0.62 -4.72
CA HIS A 94 -11.95 -0.75 -4.31
C HIS A 94 -12.85 -1.74 -5.04
N ILE A 95 -12.25 -2.77 -5.64
CA ILE A 95 -12.96 -3.78 -6.41
C ILE A 95 -12.64 -5.15 -5.81
N CYS A 96 -13.67 -5.84 -5.35
CA CYS A 96 -13.59 -7.21 -4.86
C CYS A 96 -14.67 -8.05 -5.54
N PHE A 97 -14.40 -9.35 -5.68
CA PHE A 97 -15.30 -10.28 -6.33
C PHE A 97 -15.79 -11.32 -5.33
N ARG A 98 -17.04 -11.76 -5.53
CA ARG A 98 -17.62 -12.89 -4.82
C ARG A 98 -18.09 -13.95 -5.80
N LEU A 99 -17.90 -15.21 -5.45
CA LEU A 99 -18.47 -16.36 -6.13
C LEU A 99 -19.84 -16.66 -5.51
N GLN A 100 -20.87 -16.74 -6.35
CA GLN A 100 -22.20 -17.16 -5.93
C GLN A 100 -22.41 -18.63 -6.34
N CYS A 101 -22.75 -19.49 -5.38
CA CYS A 101 -23.06 -20.90 -5.62
C CYS A 101 -24.33 -21.26 -4.83
N GLY A 102 -25.47 -21.33 -5.53
CA GLY A 102 -26.78 -21.45 -4.87
C GLY A 102 -27.01 -20.32 -3.86
N ASN A 103 -27.29 -20.67 -2.62
CA ASN A 103 -27.52 -19.70 -1.53
C ASN A 103 -26.22 -19.24 -0.85
N GLN A 104 -25.05 -19.69 -1.29
CA GLN A 104 -23.76 -19.34 -0.71
C GLN A 104 -23.06 -18.26 -1.55
N SER A 105 -22.49 -17.27 -0.86
CA SER A 105 -21.68 -16.20 -1.45
C SER A 105 -20.32 -16.16 -0.76
N ILE A 106 -19.24 -16.28 -1.52
CA ILE A 106 -17.88 -16.37 -0.98
C ILE A 106 -16.98 -15.35 -1.64
N ALA A 107 -16.24 -14.59 -0.83
CA ALA A 107 -15.27 -13.65 -1.34
C ALA A 107 -14.07 -14.40 -1.95
N LEU A 108 -13.67 -14.02 -3.16
CA LEU A 108 -12.57 -14.69 -3.84
C LEU A 108 -11.23 -14.50 -3.11
N ASP A 109 -11.09 -13.46 -2.29
CA ASP A 109 -9.91 -13.21 -1.46
C ASP A 109 -9.93 -13.97 -0.12
N SER A 110 -11.04 -14.62 0.25
CA SER A 110 -11.09 -15.50 1.43
C SER A 110 -10.77 -16.96 1.13
N LEU A 111 -10.61 -17.34 -0.14
CA LEU A 111 -10.35 -18.73 -0.52
C LEU A 111 -9.04 -19.26 0.06
N LYS A 112 -9.04 -20.53 0.45
CA LYS A 112 -7.93 -21.18 1.17
C LYS A 112 -6.62 -21.15 0.39
N PHE A 113 -6.66 -21.45 -0.90
CA PHE A 113 -5.49 -21.41 -1.77
C PHE A 113 -5.63 -20.32 -2.82
N CYS A 114 -4.59 -19.49 -2.94
CA CYS A 114 -4.43 -18.51 -4.00
C CYS A 114 -2.98 -18.49 -4.47
N GLU A 115 -2.75 -18.73 -5.75
CA GLU A 115 -1.48 -18.44 -6.41
C GLU A 115 -1.66 -17.26 -7.35
N ALA A 116 -0.92 -16.19 -7.11
CA ALA A 116 -0.91 -15.00 -7.95
C ALA A 116 0.35 -14.98 -8.81
N ARG A 117 0.17 -14.85 -10.12
CA ARG A 117 1.25 -14.75 -11.11
C ARG A 117 1.18 -13.39 -11.80
N TYR A 118 2.30 -12.68 -11.82
CA TYR A 118 2.44 -11.46 -12.61
C TYR A 118 3.37 -11.70 -13.80
N ARG A 119 2.89 -11.39 -15.00
CA ARG A 119 3.65 -11.52 -16.26
C ARG A 119 3.31 -10.35 -17.17
N ALA A 120 4.32 -9.55 -17.54
CA ALA A 120 4.22 -8.53 -18.61
C ALA A 120 2.90 -7.73 -18.61
N GLY A 121 2.55 -7.09 -17.49
CA GLY A 121 1.33 -6.28 -17.40
C GLY A 121 0.02 -7.06 -17.21
N ARG A 122 0.08 -8.34 -16.85
CA ARG A 122 -1.09 -9.19 -16.56
C ARG A 122 -0.96 -9.87 -15.19
N ARG A 123 -2.08 -10.00 -14.46
CA ARG A 123 -2.14 -10.70 -13.18
C ARG A 123 -3.13 -11.88 -13.27
N THR A 124 -2.63 -13.10 -13.11
CA THR A 124 -3.47 -14.31 -13.10
C THR A 124 -3.53 -14.88 -11.70
N TYR A 125 -4.71 -15.37 -11.32
CA TYR A 125 -4.94 -16.05 -10.05
C TYR A 125 -5.44 -17.47 -10.29
N ARG A 126 -4.77 -18.44 -9.67
CA ARG A 126 -5.28 -19.80 -9.49
C ARG A 126 -5.85 -19.92 -8.08
N LEU A 127 -7.14 -20.19 -7.99
CA LEU A 127 -7.86 -20.26 -6.73
C LEU A 127 -8.37 -21.68 -6.51
N THR A 128 -8.24 -22.17 -5.28
CA THR A 128 -8.78 -23.48 -4.90
C THR A 128 -9.32 -23.39 -3.49
N ASP A 129 -10.46 -24.02 -3.26
CA ASP A 129 -11.07 -24.13 -1.95
C ASP A 129 -11.54 -25.57 -1.72
N PRO A 130 -11.33 -26.17 -0.54
CA PRO A 130 -11.79 -27.55 -0.28
C PRO A 130 -13.28 -27.75 -0.55
N LEU A 131 -14.09 -26.70 -0.44
CA LEU A 131 -15.54 -26.75 -0.65
C LEU A 131 -15.96 -26.60 -2.11
N TYR A 132 -15.08 -26.10 -3.00
CA TYR A 132 -15.40 -25.78 -4.40
C TYR A 132 -14.25 -26.18 -5.34
N ARG A 133 -14.56 -26.92 -6.42
CA ARG A 133 -13.55 -27.26 -7.44
C ARG A 133 -12.90 -25.99 -8.03
N GLU A 134 -11.65 -26.13 -8.48
CA GLU A 134 -10.72 -25.09 -8.94
C GLU A 134 -11.37 -23.95 -9.75
N VAL A 135 -11.02 -22.70 -9.43
CA VAL A 135 -11.49 -21.48 -10.12
C VAL A 135 -10.28 -20.70 -10.64
N THR A 136 -10.27 -20.36 -11.93
CA THR A 136 -9.21 -19.51 -12.53
C THR A 136 -9.77 -18.14 -12.88
N LYS A 137 -9.09 -17.06 -12.45
CA LYS A 137 -9.41 -15.68 -12.83
C LYS A 137 -8.19 -14.99 -13.44
N ARG A 138 -8.41 -14.30 -14.57
CA ARG A 138 -7.39 -13.52 -15.28
C ARG A 138 -7.85 -12.06 -15.32
N VAL A 139 -6.93 -11.15 -15.01
CA VAL A 139 -7.11 -9.70 -15.15
C VAL A 139 -5.85 -9.11 -15.77
#